data_AF-A0A5N1JIV1-F1
#
_entry.id   AF-A0A5N1JIV1-F1
#
_cell.length_a   1.000
_cell.length_b   1.000
_cell.length_c   1.000
_cell.angle_alpha   90.00
_cell.angle_beta   90.00
_cell.angle_gamma   90.00
#
_symmetry.space_group_name_H-M   'P 1'
#
loop_
_entity.id
_entity.type
_entity.pdbx_description
1 polymer ?
#
loop_
_entity_poly.entity_id
_entity_poly.type
_entity_poly.pdbx_seq_one_letter_code
_entity_poly.pdbx_strand_id
1 'polypeptide(L)'
;MAQGVGPNQQFFPVHDFRNDWLVYDQSYKSYVPFIDEQHALVSSVSFFLDIESNRRYSLLISTRQDGYLFIDAALKYKLVANDWLVLNLDSLYRAYRKPELFLTLHGSPGVEDKLVFIGHQKSATQKDVVVTDTRLSILPRRLSMYTNFFTLCLLFIVAVNAYLFNFHHRAFLRFFNLADLLSVTVRDELFLVNRPLSRTNLLFLMNLGFITAYLYLIIQSKNIDLFLSRALLLRGQGLLDLTLTFVELSFLAFFLLLAKYLFIVIIGGLYRLEEVVNLHFFKVMQSSLIFFTGGTICVATIAANTAATTTWPSLWLIVPFVGFYVIRLALLYVVIANKAVIKNLYLFSYLCIVELIPLTIGVRFAL
;
A
#
# COMPACT_ATOMS: atom_id res chain seq x y z
N MET A 1 -16.63 13.20 35.76
CA MET A 1 -17.22 11.99 36.36
C MET A 1 -18.19 11.38 35.35
N ALA A 2 -17.86 10.25 34.72
CA ALA A 2 -18.79 9.57 33.83
C ALA A 2 -19.76 8.72 34.68
N GLN A 3 -21.03 9.14 34.75
CA GLN A 3 -22.08 8.37 35.41
C GLN A 3 -22.20 7.01 34.72
N GLY A 4 -22.29 5.92 35.50
CA GLY A 4 -22.53 4.60 34.93
C GLY A 4 -23.91 4.52 34.28
N VAL A 5 -24.03 3.72 33.23
CA VAL A 5 -25.26 3.55 32.43
C VAL A 5 -25.72 2.08 32.53
N GLY A 6 -26.97 1.80 32.16
CA GLY A 6 -27.55 0.46 32.21
C GLY A 6 -28.06 0.07 33.60
N PRO A 7 -28.45 -1.21 33.80
CA PRO A 7 -29.02 -1.67 35.05
C PRO A 7 -28.03 -1.45 36.21
N ASN A 8 -28.51 -0.84 37.29
CA ASN A 8 -27.73 -0.52 38.49
C ASN A 8 -26.46 0.32 38.24
N GLN A 9 -26.37 1.07 37.12
CA GLN A 9 -25.20 1.87 36.72
C GLN A 9 -23.89 1.08 36.59
N GLN A 10 -24.01 -0.22 36.32
CA GLN A 10 -22.89 -1.15 36.29
C GLN A 10 -22.12 -1.13 34.97
N PHE A 11 -22.54 -0.38 33.95
CA PHE A 11 -21.84 -0.30 32.67
C PHE A 11 -21.18 1.06 32.48
N PHE A 12 -20.00 1.05 31.86
CA PHE A 12 -19.35 2.25 31.35
C PHE A 12 -19.80 2.47 29.89
N PRO A 13 -20.42 3.61 29.56
CA PRO A 13 -20.87 3.89 28.19
C PRO A 13 -19.65 4.09 27.28
N VAL A 14 -19.59 3.33 26.20
CA VAL A 14 -18.54 3.38 25.16
C VAL A 14 -19.05 4.13 23.93
N HIS A 15 -20.31 3.90 23.54
CA HIS A 15 -20.97 4.56 22.40
C HIS A 15 -22.43 4.86 22.72
N ASP A 16 -22.93 5.99 22.23
CA ASP A 16 -24.31 6.46 22.37
C ASP A 16 -24.90 6.68 20.97
N PHE A 17 -26.02 6.02 20.68
CA PHE A 17 -26.65 6.03 19.36
C PHE A 17 -27.61 7.21 19.13
N ARG A 18 -27.67 8.20 20.04
CA ARG A 18 -28.55 9.38 19.89
C ARG A 18 -28.44 10.11 18.55
N ASN A 19 -27.28 10.08 17.90
CA ASN A 19 -27.06 10.77 16.62
C ASN A 19 -27.05 9.82 15.40
N ASP A 20 -27.24 8.52 15.62
CA ASP A 20 -27.07 7.48 14.59
C ASP A 20 -28.42 6.91 14.11
N TRP A 21 -29.52 7.54 14.52
CA TRP A 21 -30.87 7.09 14.18
C TRP A 21 -31.19 7.29 12.71
N LEU A 22 -31.81 6.28 12.13
CA LEU A 22 -32.26 6.22 10.75
C LEU A 22 -33.76 5.96 10.69
N VAL A 23 -34.44 6.63 9.76
CA VAL A 23 -35.86 6.44 9.45
C VAL A 23 -36.02 6.10 7.99
N TYR A 24 -36.99 5.25 7.67
CA TYR A 24 -37.30 4.93 6.28
C TYR A 24 -38.14 6.05 5.65
N ASP A 25 -37.62 6.68 4.60
CA ASP A 25 -38.36 7.66 3.80
C ASP A 25 -38.99 6.98 2.57
N GLN A 26 -40.31 7.12 2.43
CA GLN A 26 -41.06 6.52 1.32
C GLN A 26 -40.76 7.16 -0.04
N SER A 27 -40.42 8.45 -0.06
CA SER A 27 -40.11 9.22 -1.27
C SER A 27 -38.77 8.80 -1.86
N TYR A 28 -37.77 8.61 -1.00
CA TYR A 28 -36.42 8.20 -1.40
C TYR A 28 -36.22 6.68 -1.42
N LYS A 29 -37.18 5.91 -0.88
CA LYS A 29 -37.11 4.44 -0.72
C LYS A 29 -35.81 3.99 -0.04
N SER A 30 -35.33 4.78 0.91
CA SER A 30 -34.07 4.57 1.59
C SER A 30 -34.16 5.01 3.06
N TYR A 31 -33.20 4.55 3.87
CA TYR A 31 -33.06 5.00 5.24
C TYR A 31 -32.28 6.31 5.28
N VAL A 32 -32.89 7.34 5.86
CA VAL A 32 -32.31 8.69 6.01
C VAL A 32 -32.08 8.99 7.50
N PRO A 33 -31.11 9.85 7.84
CA PRO A 33 -30.90 10.30 9.21
C PRO A 33 -32.17 10.89 9.82
N PHE A 34 -32.43 10.55 11.09
CA PHE A 34 -33.55 11.12 11.83
C PHE A 34 -33.34 12.63 12.05
N ILE A 35 -34.39 13.41 11.83
CA ILE A 35 -34.42 14.86 12.04
C ILE A 35 -35.67 15.16 12.87
N ASP A 36 -35.50 15.74 14.07
CA ASP A 36 -36.59 15.98 15.03
C ASP A 36 -37.78 16.71 14.38
N GLU A 37 -37.51 17.78 13.63
CA GLU A 37 -38.52 18.65 13.00
C GLU A 37 -39.40 17.92 11.98
N GLN A 38 -38.91 16.84 11.38
CA GLN A 38 -39.58 16.12 10.29
C GLN A 38 -40.09 14.74 10.71
N HIS A 39 -39.45 14.11 11.69
CA HIS A 39 -39.64 12.69 12.01
C HIS A 39 -40.14 12.44 13.44
N ALA A 40 -40.50 13.48 14.21
CA ALA A 40 -40.99 13.35 15.59
C ALA A 40 -42.17 12.37 15.78
N LEU A 41 -43.01 12.18 14.75
CA LEU A 41 -44.18 11.31 14.81
C LEU A 41 -43.90 9.85 14.40
N VAL A 42 -42.67 9.52 13.98
CA VAL A 42 -42.33 8.19 13.49
C VAL A 42 -42.09 7.24 14.67
N SER A 43 -42.78 6.10 14.67
CA SER A 43 -42.73 5.09 15.74
C SER A 43 -41.60 4.07 15.59
N SER A 44 -40.95 4.03 14.43
CA SER A 44 -39.83 3.13 14.11
C SER A 44 -38.55 3.90 13.80
N VAL A 45 -37.50 3.60 14.55
CA VAL A 45 -36.16 4.11 14.30
C VAL A 45 -35.19 2.94 14.20
N SER A 46 -34.24 3.06 13.28
CA SER A 46 -33.27 2.00 13.01
C SER A 46 -31.86 2.53 13.15
N PHE A 47 -30.91 1.62 13.35
CA PHE A 47 -29.49 1.95 13.38
C PHE A 47 -28.69 0.72 12.96
N PHE A 48 -27.49 0.97 12.45
CA PHE A 48 -26.54 -0.07 12.18
C PHE A 48 -25.66 -0.33 13.41
N LEU A 49 -25.46 -1.60 13.72
CA LEU A 49 -24.61 -2.04 14.82
C LEU A 49 -23.46 -2.85 14.25
N ASP A 50 -22.25 -2.29 14.30
CA ASP A 50 -21.03 -3.03 14.02
C ASP A 50 -20.69 -3.94 15.21
N ILE A 51 -20.88 -5.24 15.02
CA ILE A 51 -20.65 -6.26 16.04
C ILE A 51 -19.21 -6.76 15.98
N GLU A 52 -18.57 -6.68 14.82
CA GLU A 52 -17.20 -7.14 14.64
C GLU A 52 -16.19 -6.25 15.37
N SER A 53 -16.35 -4.93 15.30
CA SER A 53 -15.47 -4.01 16.02
C SER A 53 -15.77 -3.91 17.52
N ASN A 54 -17.01 -4.18 17.92
CA ASN A 54 -17.49 -4.06 19.30
C ASN A 54 -17.59 -5.39 20.07
N ARG A 55 -16.84 -6.42 19.65
CA ARG A 55 -16.75 -7.70 20.38
C ARG A 55 -16.33 -7.47 21.83
N ARG A 56 -16.87 -8.27 22.75
CA ARG A 56 -16.73 -8.20 24.22
C ARG A 56 -17.47 -7.05 24.91
N TYR A 57 -18.24 -6.24 24.19
CA TYR A 57 -19.17 -5.28 24.80
C TYR A 57 -20.61 -5.81 24.84
N SER A 58 -21.45 -5.12 25.60
CA SER A 58 -22.89 -5.39 25.66
C SER A 58 -23.68 -4.23 25.07
N LEU A 59 -24.70 -4.55 24.27
CA LEU A 59 -25.70 -3.61 23.82
C LEU A 59 -26.74 -3.44 24.92
N LEU A 60 -26.99 -2.19 25.30
CA LEU A 60 -27.93 -1.79 26.34
C LEU A 60 -29.05 -1.00 25.67
N ILE A 61 -30.29 -1.47 25.76
CA ILE A 61 -31.46 -0.82 25.20
C ILE A 61 -32.48 -0.60 26.31
N SER A 62 -32.99 0.62 26.44
CA SER A 62 -34.09 0.95 27.34
C SER A 62 -35.06 1.89 26.63
N THR A 63 -36.35 1.67 26.82
CA THR A 63 -37.42 2.51 26.28
C THR A 63 -38.37 2.94 27.39
N ARG A 64 -38.87 4.18 27.38
CA ARG A 64 -39.85 4.63 28.40
C ARG A 64 -41.23 3.98 28.26
N GLN A 65 -41.53 3.47 27.07
CA GLN A 65 -42.77 2.76 26.76
C GLN A 65 -42.46 1.35 26.22
N ASP A 66 -43.46 0.49 26.25
CA ASP A 66 -43.37 -0.85 25.65
C ASP A 66 -43.08 -0.74 24.15
N GLY A 67 -42.28 -1.67 23.65
CA GLY A 67 -41.87 -1.68 22.27
C GLY A 67 -41.38 -3.04 21.81
N TYR A 68 -40.80 -3.05 20.63
CA TYR A 68 -40.32 -4.25 19.97
C TYR A 68 -38.97 -3.97 19.33
N LEU A 69 -38.05 -4.93 19.49
CA LEU A 69 -36.76 -4.92 18.83
C LEU A 69 -36.75 -5.94 17.69
N PHE A 70 -36.46 -5.42 16.50
CA PHE A 70 -36.22 -6.20 15.31
C PHE A 70 -34.71 -6.23 15.02
N ILE A 71 -34.24 -7.39 14.60
CA ILE A 71 -32.85 -7.62 14.19
C ILE A 71 -32.91 -8.22 12.79
N ASP A 72 -32.31 -7.53 11.82
CA ASP A 72 -32.39 -7.86 10.39
C ASP A 72 -33.85 -8.10 9.94
N ALA A 73 -34.73 -7.14 10.25
CA ALA A 73 -36.17 -7.18 9.96
C ALA A 73 -36.97 -8.34 10.61
N ALA A 74 -36.36 -9.15 11.47
CA ALA A 74 -37.05 -10.19 12.23
C ALA A 74 -37.33 -9.72 13.67
N LEU A 75 -38.57 -9.86 14.13
CA LEU A 75 -38.94 -9.60 15.52
C LEU A 75 -38.24 -10.61 16.44
N LYS A 76 -37.46 -10.13 17.41
CA LYS A 76 -36.72 -11.00 18.35
C LYS A 76 -37.06 -10.77 19.81
N TYR A 77 -37.24 -9.51 20.22
CA TYR A 77 -37.47 -9.17 21.61
C TYR A 77 -38.64 -8.21 21.77
N LYS A 78 -39.42 -8.40 22.84
CA LYS A 78 -40.34 -7.38 23.35
C LYS A 78 -39.59 -6.54 24.38
N LEU A 79 -39.68 -5.22 24.25
CA LEU A 79 -39.11 -4.25 25.17
C LEU A 79 -40.19 -3.85 26.18
N VAL A 80 -39.86 -3.94 27.47
CA VAL A 80 -40.75 -3.54 28.56
C VAL A 80 -40.38 -2.12 28.98
N ALA A 81 -41.39 -1.29 29.23
CA ALA A 81 -41.20 0.10 29.67
C ALA A 81 -40.27 0.21 30.89
N ASN A 82 -39.26 1.08 30.79
CA ASN A 82 -38.24 1.40 31.79
C ASN A 82 -37.36 0.22 32.24
N ASP A 83 -37.39 -0.91 31.51
CA ASP A 83 -36.48 -2.02 31.75
C ASP A 83 -35.32 -2.03 30.75
N TRP A 84 -34.17 -2.52 31.20
CA TRP A 84 -32.97 -2.59 30.38
C TRP A 84 -32.84 -3.96 29.73
N LEU A 85 -32.94 -3.99 28.41
CA LEU A 85 -32.51 -5.15 27.63
C LEU A 85 -31.00 -5.11 27.45
N VAL A 86 -30.31 -6.11 27.99
CA VAL A 86 -28.86 -6.28 27.87
C VAL A 86 -28.54 -7.46 26.95
N LEU A 87 -27.90 -7.19 25.82
CA LEU A 87 -27.51 -8.21 24.85
C LEU A 87 -25.99 -8.27 24.72
N ASN A 88 -25.42 -9.47 24.91
CA ASN A 88 -23.99 -9.67 24.71
C ASN A 88 -23.68 -9.74 23.20
N LEU A 89 -22.78 -8.86 22.74
CA LEU A 89 -22.42 -8.77 21.31
C LEU A 89 -21.67 -10.02 20.81
N ASP A 90 -20.93 -10.73 21.66
CA ASP A 90 -20.25 -11.97 21.28
C ASP A 90 -21.25 -13.09 20.96
N SER A 91 -22.35 -13.17 21.73
CA SER A 91 -23.43 -14.13 21.50
C SER A 91 -24.20 -13.79 20.22
N LEU A 92 -24.47 -12.50 19.99
CA LEU A 92 -25.09 -12.02 18.74
C LEU A 92 -24.21 -12.32 17.52
N TYR A 93 -22.89 -12.08 17.61
CA TYR A 93 -21.96 -12.38 16.54
C TYR A 93 -21.96 -13.88 16.19
N ARG A 94 -21.94 -14.76 17.19
CA ARG A 94 -21.98 -16.22 16.97
C ARG A 94 -23.29 -16.67 16.31
N ALA A 95 -24.41 -16.07 16.69
CA ALA A 95 -25.73 -16.42 16.18
C ALA A 95 -25.94 -15.98 14.72
N TYR A 96 -25.52 -14.76 14.37
CA TYR A 96 -25.79 -14.20 13.04
C TYR A 96 -24.62 -14.31 12.06
N ARG A 97 -23.38 -14.42 12.55
CA ARG A 97 -22.13 -14.51 11.76
C ARG A 97 -21.98 -13.41 10.70
N LYS A 98 -22.47 -12.21 11.00
CA LYS A 98 -22.35 -11.01 10.15
C LYS A 98 -21.50 -9.95 10.87
N PRO A 99 -20.76 -9.11 10.12
CA PRO A 99 -19.97 -8.03 10.71
C PRO A 99 -20.85 -6.92 11.30
N GLU A 100 -21.97 -6.64 10.65
CA GLU A 100 -22.93 -5.59 11.02
C GLU A 100 -24.34 -6.17 11.06
N LEU A 101 -25.16 -5.69 12.00
CA LEU A 101 -26.59 -6.00 12.07
C LEU A 101 -27.41 -4.72 11.95
N PHE A 102 -28.56 -4.84 11.31
CA PHE A 102 -29.54 -3.77 11.22
C PHE A 102 -30.58 -3.94 12.32
N LEU A 103 -30.66 -3.00 13.25
CA LEU A 103 -31.60 -3.04 14.36
C LEU A 103 -32.68 -1.99 14.15
N THR A 104 -33.94 -2.37 14.38
CA THR A 104 -35.08 -1.45 14.36
C THR A 104 -35.84 -1.52 15.66
N LEU A 105 -36.02 -0.37 16.30
CA LEU A 105 -36.84 -0.19 17.49
C LEU A 105 -38.19 0.36 17.07
N HIS A 106 -39.26 -0.40 17.34
CA HIS A 106 -40.63 0.01 17.08
C HIS A 106 -41.38 0.21 18.41
N GLY A 107 -42.00 1.38 18.62
CA GLY A 107 -42.74 1.67 19.84
C GLY A 107 -43.18 3.12 19.92
N SER A 108 -42.75 3.82 20.98
CA SER A 108 -43.01 5.27 21.15
C SER A 108 -42.54 6.09 19.94
N PRO A 109 -43.28 7.16 19.56
CA PRO A 109 -42.87 8.07 18.50
C PRO A 109 -41.62 8.87 18.90
N GLY A 110 -40.75 9.14 17.92
CA GLY A 110 -39.52 9.91 18.11
C GLY A 110 -38.40 9.11 18.79
N VAL A 111 -37.33 9.82 19.18
CA VAL A 111 -36.10 9.22 19.74
C VAL A 111 -35.86 9.55 21.22
N GLU A 112 -36.54 10.56 21.78
CA GLU A 112 -36.29 11.05 23.15
C GLU A 112 -36.52 9.98 24.24
N ASP A 113 -37.46 9.07 23.98
CA ASP A 113 -37.85 8.01 24.91
C ASP A 113 -37.03 6.72 24.73
N LYS A 114 -36.04 6.72 23.83
CA LYS A 114 -35.23 5.55 23.48
C LYS A 114 -33.78 5.80 23.84
N LEU A 115 -33.22 4.91 24.66
CA LEU A 115 -31.85 4.95 25.10
C LEU A 115 -31.13 3.70 24.60
N VAL A 116 -30.10 3.87 23.79
CA VAL A 116 -29.29 2.77 23.27
C VAL A 116 -27.82 3.09 23.45
N PHE A 117 -27.11 2.19 24.10
CA PHE A 117 -25.69 2.35 24.40
C PHE A 117 -24.93 1.05 24.12
N ILE A 118 -23.66 1.17 23.76
CA ILE A 118 -22.68 0.09 23.91
C ILE A 118 -21.99 0.32 25.25
N GLY A 119 -22.03 -0.68 26.12
CA GLY A 119 -21.46 -0.61 27.46
C GLY A 119 -20.49 -1.74 27.76
N HIS A 120 -19.44 -1.41 28.51
CA HIS A 120 -18.57 -2.39 29.14
C HIS A 120 -18.97 -2.57 30.61
N GLN A 121 -19.13 -3.82 31.08
CA GLN A 121 -19.49 -4.09 32.47
C GLN A 121 -18.34 -3.71 33.40
N LYS A 122 -18.60 -2.90 34.41
CA LYS A 122 -17.63 -2.54 35.46
C LYS A 122 -17.36 -3.78 36.28
N SER A 123 -16.11 -4.25 36.27
CA SER A 123 -15.67 -5.30 37.19
C SER A 123 -15.45 -4.68 38.57
N ALA A 124 -16.00 -5.32 39.62
CA ALA A 124 -16.00 -4.82 41.01
C ALA A 124 -14.60 -4.58 41.63
N THR A 125 -13.52 -4.85 40.89
CA THR A 125 -12.12 -4.72 41.32
C THR A 125 -11.33 -3.63 40.59
N GLN A 126 -11.95 -2.83 39.72
CA GLN A 126 -11.24 -1.80 38.96
C GLN A 126 -11.34 -0.44 39.67
N LYS A 127 -10.26 -0.05 40.36
CA LYS A 127 -10.08 1.28 40.95
C LYS A 127 -10.36 2.37 39.90
N ASP A 128 -11.07 3.41 40.32
CA ASP A 128 -11.37 4.59 39.51
C ASP A 128 -10.09 5.12 38.84
N VAL A 129 -10.02 4.95 37.52
CA VAL A 129 -9.04 5.66 36.70
C VAL A 129 -9.51 7.11 36.68
N VAL A 130 -8.84 7.94 37.45
CA VAL A 130 -8.96 9.41 37.39
C VAL A 130 -8.58 9.82 35.97
N VAL A 131 -9.59 10.01 35.12
CA VAL A 131 -9.44 10.65 33.82
C VAL A 131 -9.29 12.14 34.09
N THR A 132 -8.04 12.59 34.21
CA THR A 132 -7.70 14.02 34.10
C THR A 132 -8.12 14.50 32.72
N ASP A 133 -8.82 15.63 32.68
CA ASP A 133 -9.32 16.32 31.48
C ASP A 133 -8.22 16.58 30.44
N THR A 134 -7.91 15.55 29.66
CA THR A 134 -7.29 15.69 28.35
C THR A 134 -8.21 14.93 27.40
N ARG A 135 -8.94 15.69 26.57
CA ARG A 135 -9.66 15.19 25.39
C ARG A 135 -8.66 14.69 24.33
N LEU A 136 -7.79 13.77 24.72
CA LEU A 136 -6.96 12.98 23.84
C LEU A 136 -7.54 11.59 23.89
N SER A 137 -8.44 11.28 22.95
CA SER A 137 -8.71 9.89 22.63
C SER A 137 -7.39 9.29 22.18
N ILE A 138 -6.78 8.48 23.05
CA ILE A 138 -5.62 7.68 22.69
C ILE A 138 -6.16 6.61 21.74
N LEU A 139 -6.31 6.96 20.46
CA LEU A 139 -6.47 5.95 19.43
C LEU A 139 -5.20 5.10 19.48
N PRO A 140 -5.31 3.77 19.62
CA PRO A 140 -4.15 2.91 19.49
C PRO A 140 -3.51 3.23 18.13
N ARG A 141 -2.25 3.67 18.15
CA ARG A 141 -1.48 3.91 16.92
C ARG A 141 -1.53 2.61 16.14
N ARG A 142 -2.32 2.56 15.06
CA ARG A 142 -2.29 1.42 14.14
C ARG A 142 -0.84 1.31 13.73
N LEU A 143 -0.14 0.26 14.17
CA LEU A 143 1.21 -0.02 13.68
C LEU A 143 1.04 -0.18 12.18
N SER A 144 1.46 0.84 11.44
CA SER A 144 1.54 0.75 9.99
C SER A 144 2.68 -0.20 9.68
N MET A 145 2.37 -1.49 9.58
CA MET A 145 3.32 -2.54 9.23
C MET A 145 4.03 -2.19 7.92
N TYR A 146 3.32 -1.55 6.99
CA TYR A 146 3.86 -1.00 5.75
C TYR A 146 4.96 0.04 5.97
N THR A 147 4.76 1.02 6.86
CA THR A 147 5.76 2.07 7.09
C THR A 147 7.05 1.50 7.65
N ASN A 148 6.96 0.61 8.65
CA ASN A 148 8.13 -0.03 9.23
C ASN A 148 8.88 -0.90 8.20
N PHE A 149 8.13 -1.63 7.37
CA PHE A 149 8.70 -2.43 6.29
C PHE A 149 9.49 -1.58 5.27
N PHE A 150 8.90 -0.51 4.73
CA PHE A 150 9.58 0.34 3.76
C PHE A 150 10.82 1.02 4.34
N THR A 151 10.78 1.46 5.60
CA THR A 151 11.96 2.02 6.29
C THR A 151 13.06 0.97 6.44
N LEU A 152 12.73 -0.27 6.84
CA LEU A 152 13.71 -1.35 6.96
C LEU A 152 14.32 -1.73 5.61
N CYS A 153 13.53 -1.84 4.55
CA CYS A 153 14.03 -2.11 3.20
C CYS A 153 14.93 -0.98 2.68
N LEU A 154 14.58 0.28 2.93
CA LEU A 154 15.42 1.42 2.56
C LEU A 154 16.76 1.38 3.32
N LEU A 155 16.73 1.09 4.62
CA LEU A 155 17.94 0.94 5.43
C LEU A 155 18.82 -0.21 4.95
N PHE A 156 18.21 -1.33 4.55
CA PHE A 156 18.92 -2.45 3.92
C PHE A 156 19.59 -2.03 2.61
N ILE A 157 18.89 -1.32 1.72
CA ILE A 157 19.46 -0.83 0.45
C ILE A 157 20.62 0.13 0.71
N VAL A 158 20.48 1.04 1.67
CA VAL A 158 21.58 1.95 2.06
C VAL A 158 22.77 1.16 2.60
N ALA A 159 22.54 0.13 3.42
CA ALA A 159 23.61 -0.73 3.93
C ALA A 159 24.33 -1.50 2.81
N VAL A 160 23.59 -2.02 1.82
CA VAL A 160 24.17 -2.67 0.63
C VAL A 160 24.99 -1.68 -0.20
N ASN A 161 24.48 -0.46 -0.41
CA ASN A 161 25.24 0.58 -1.13
C ASN A 161 26.50 1.01 -0.36
N ALA A 162 26.43 1.12 0.97
CA ALA A 162 27.59 1.41 1.81
C ALA A 162 28.62 0.26 1.76
N TYR A 163 28.17 -1.00 1.77
CA TYR A 163 29.04 -2.15 1.55
C TYR A 163 29.75 -2.08 0.19
N LEU A 164 29.01 -1.82 -0.89
CA LEU A 164 29.59 -1.67 -2.23
C LEU A 164 30.58 -0.51 -2.32
N PHE A 165 30.29 0.61 -1.66
CA PHE A 165 31.19 1.76 -1.62
C PHE A 165 32.51 1.44 -0.87
N ASN A 166 32.45 0.72 0.25
CA ASN A 166 33.63 0.40 1.05
C ASN A 166 34.50 -0.70 0.43
N PHE A 167 33.90 -1.80 -0.01
CA PHE A 167 34.65 -2.96 -0.53
C PHE A 167 34.95 -2.88 -2.03
N HIS A 168 34.13 -2.17 -2.80
CA HIS A 168 34.26 -2.02 -4.26
C HIS A 168 34.29 -0.55 -4.70
N HIS A 169 34.98 0.30 -3.93
CA HIS A 169 35.04 1.75 -4.10
C HIS A 169 35.25 2.22 -5.55
N ARG A 170 36.28 1.70 -6.24
CA ARG A 170 36.59 2.08 -7.63
C ARG A 170 35.44 1.76 -8.60
N ALA A 171 34.81 0.60 -8.44
CA ALA A 171 33.67 0.20 -9.26
C ALA A 171 32.44 1.05 -8.93
N PHE A 172 32.21 1.35 -7.65
CA PHE A 172 31.10 2.19 -7.20
C PHE A 172 31.18 3.60 -7.82
N LEU A 173 32.34 4.27 -7.70
CA LEU A 173 32.54 5.58 -8.30
C LEU A 173 32.28 5.56 -9.82
N ARG A 174 32.68 4.48 -10.51
CA ARG A 174 32.42 4.33 -11.94
C ARG A 174 30.93 4.19 -12.25
N PHE A 175 30.21 3.31 -11.53
CA PHE A 175 28.78 3.09 -11.75
C PHE A 175 27.94 4.33 -11.46
N PHE A 176 28.35 5.18 -10.51
CA PHE A 176 27.63 6.39 -10.13
C PHE A 176 28.16 7.69 -10.77
N ASN A 177 29.16 7.62 -11.65
CA ASN A 177 29.67 8.81 -12.34
C ASN A 177 28.78 9.18 -13.54
N LEU A 178 28.17 10.37 -13.46
CA LEU A 178 27.34 10.94 -14.51
C LEU A 178 28.14 11.36 -15.76
N ALA A 179 29.37 11.87 -15.57
CA ALA A 179 30.21 12.32 -16.69
C ALA A 179 30.70 11.14 -17.54
N ASP A 180 30.87 9.98 -16.90
CA ASP A 180 31.23 8.75 -17.58
C ASP A 180 30.08 8.17 -18.39
N LEU A 181 28.82 8.60 -18.22
CA LEU A 181 27.74 8.06 -19.05
C LEU A 181 27.97 8.38 -20.54
N LEU A 182 28.44 9.58 -20.85
CA LEU A 182 28.66 10.08 -22.22
C LEU A 182 30.05 9.77 -22.77
N SER A 183 31.01 9.38 -21.92
CA SER A 183 32.40 9.12 -22.32
C SER A 183 32.80 7.66 -22.14
N VAL A 184 33.82 7.23 -22.88
CA VAL A 184 34.38 5.87 -22.82
C VAL A 184 35.90 6.01 -22.73
N THR A 185 36.43 6.03 -21.51
CA THR A 185 37.85 6.29 -21.24
C THR A 185 38.65 4.98 -21.27
N VAL A 186 39.54 4.85 -22.26
CA VAL A 186 40.05 3.58 -22.81
C VAL A 186 40.94 2.73 -21.88
N ARG A 187 41.47 3.23 -20.75
CA ARG A 187 42.59 2.55 -20.07
C ARG A 187 42.25 1.75 -18.80
N ASP A 188 41.31 2.19 -17.98
CA ASP A 188 40.92 1.50 -16.74
C ASP A 188 39.58 0.75 -16.84
N GLU A 189 38.88 0.90 -17.97
CA GLU A 189 37.55 0.33 -18.22
C GLU A 189 37.56 -1.16 -18.58
N LEU A 190 38.68 -1.72 -19.03
CA LEU A 190 38.71 -3.05 -19.65
C LEU A 190 38.21 -4.17 -18.73
N PHE A 191 38.42 -4.11 -17.42
CA PHE A 191 38.03 -5.23 -16.56
C PHE A 191 36.51 -5.27 -16.29
N LEU A 192 35.90 -4.13 -15.98
CA LEU A 192 34.45 -4.06 -15.69
C LEU A 192 33.62 -4.11 -16.97
N VAL A 193 34.14 -3.50 -18.05
CA VAL A 193 33.47 -3.48 -19.35
C VAL A 193 33.64 -4.82 -20.06
N ASN A 194 34.82 -5.42 -20.11
CA ASN A 194 35.00 -6.68 -20.88
C ASN A 194 34.51 -7.93 -20.13
N ARG A 195 34.24 -7.83 -18.82
CA ARG A 195 33.68 -8.94 -18.02
C ARG A 195 32.36 -8.51 -17.36
N PRO A 196 31.27 -8.37 -18.13
CA PRO A 196 29.98 -7.94 -17.61
C PRO A 196 29.44 -8.87 -16.52
N LEU A 197 29.77 -10.16 -16.56
CA LEU A 197 29.41 -11.17 -15.54
C LEU A 197 30.50 -11.39 -14.46
N SER A 198 31.38 -10.41 -14.25
CA SER A 198 32.32 -10.46 -13.13
C SER A 198 31.57 -10.46 -11.79
N ARG A 199 32.17 -11.06 -10.75
CA ARG A 199 31.57 -11.10 -9.40
C ARG A 199 31.15 -9.72 -8.91
N THR A 200 31.97 -8.70 -9.16
CA THR A 200 31.67 -7.31 -8.82
C THR A 200 30.43 -6.81 -9.54
N ASN A 201 30.35 -6.96 -10.87
CA ASN A 201 29.19 -6.52 -11.65
C ASN A 201 27.91 -7.26 -11.26
N LEU A 202 27.98 -8.55 -10.91
CA LEU A 202 26.84 -9.30 -10.40
C LEU A 202 26.32 -8.74 -9.07
N LEU A 203 27.19 -8.25 -8.18
CA LEU A 203 26.77 -7.58 -6.94
C LEU A 203 26.05 -6.26 -7.24
N PHE A 204 26.54 -5.47 -8.20
CA PHE A 204 25.86 -4.25 -8.65
C PHE A 204 24.52 -4.56 -9.33
N LEU A 205 24.44 -5.65 -10.10
CA LEU A 205 23.21 -6.13 -10.71
C LEU A 205 22.18 -6.57 -9.66
N MET A 206 22.63 -7.26 -8.60
CA MET A 206 21.80 -7.64 -7.47
C MET A 206 21.28 -6.42 -6.71
N ASN A 207 22.15 -5.42 -6.47
CA ASN A 207 21.75 -4.14 -5.87
C ASN A 207 20.70 -3.42 -6.71
N LEU A 208 20.87 -3.39 -8.04
CA LEU A 208 19.85 -2.88 -8.95
C LEU A 208 18.53 -3.64 -8.80
N GLY A 209 18.57 -4.96 -8.66
CA GLY A 209 17.39 -5.79 -8.33
C GLY A 209 16.67 -5.33 -7.07
N PHE A 210 17.40 -5.17 -5.95
CA PHE A 210 16.83 -4.68 -4.68
C PHE A 210 16.17 -3.30 -4.83
N ILE A 211 16.82 -2.37 -5.54
CA ILE A 211 16.30 -1.02 -5.76
C ILE A 211 15.02 -1.07 -6.61
N THR A 212 15.00 -1.86 -7.68
CA THR A 212 13.81 -1.99 -8.54
C THR A 212 12.63 -2.65 -7.82
N ALA A 213 12.87 -3.68 -7.00
CA ALA A 213 11.84 -4.32 -6.19
C ALA A 213 11.24 -3.36 -5.15
N TYR A 214 12.09 -2.57 -4.48
CA TYR A 214 11.63 -1.55 -3.54
C TYR A 214 10.74 -0.50 -4.23
N LEU A 215 11.18 0.02 -5.38
CA LEU A 215 10.40 0.99 -6.16
C LEU A 215 9.06 0.42 -6.61
N TYR A 216 9.03 -0.84 -7.05
CA TYR A 216 7.79 -1.50 -7.41
C TYR A 216 6.82 -1.58 -6.23
N LEU A 217 7.29 -2.03 -5.06
CA LEU A 217 6.45 -2.21 -3.88
C LEU A 217 5.91 -0.89 -3.32
N ILE A 218 6.73 0.17 -3.31
CA ILE A 218 6.27 1.48 -2.82
C ILE A 218 5.22 2.09 -3.76
N ILE A 219 5.37 1.92 -5.07
CA ILE A 219 4.38 2.36 -6.06
C ILE A 219 3.07 1.57 -5.90
N GLN A 220 3.17 0.26 -5.76
CA GLN A 220 2.00 -0.60 -5.54
C GLN A 220 1.26 -0.25 -4.24
N SER A 221 1.98 0.10 -3.17
CA SER A 221 1.39 0.54 -1.90
C SER A 221 0.54 1.80 -2.00
N LYS A 222 0.72 2.59 -3.07
CA LYS A 222 -0.05 3.81 -3.38
C LYS A 222 -1.21 3.56 -4.35
N ASN A 223 -1.63 2.30 -4.51
CA ASN A 223 -2.73 1.85 -5.39
C ASN A 223 -2.51 2.17 -6.88
N ILE A 224 -1.26 2.20 -7.33
CA ILE A 224 -0.94 2.32 -8.75
C ILE A 224 -0.67 0.90 -9.28
N ASP A 225 -1.60 0.39 -10.08
CA ASP A 225 -1.46 -0.90 -10.74
C ASP A 225 -0.48 -0.74 -11.92
N LEU A 226 0.76 -1.23 -11.74
CA LEU A 226 1.77 -1.26 -12.79
C LEU A 226 1.68 -2.51 -13.68
N PHE A 227 0.91 -3.52 -13.29
CA PHE A 227 0.67 -4.74 -14.07
C PHE A 227 -0.76 -5.21 -13.85
N LEU A 228 -1.39 -5.78 -14.88
CA LEU A 228 -2.78 -6.29 -14.83
C LEU A 228 -3.03 -7.33 -13.73
N SER A 229 -1.99 -8.01 -13.24
CA SER A 229 -2.10 -9.02 -12.20
C SER A 229 -1.72 -8.47 -10.82
N ARG A 230 -2.70 -7.98 -10.04
CA ARG A 230 -2.57 -7.83 -8.57
C ARG A 230 -2.29 -9.16 -7.86
N ALA A 231 -2.52 -10.28 -8.56
CA ALA A 231 -2.56 -11.64 -8.04
C ALA A 231 -1.19 -12.24 -7.67
N LEU A 232 -0.07 -11.71 -8.17
CA LEU A 232 1.23 -12.35 -7.94
C LEU A 232 1.81 -12.11 -6.54
N LEU A 233 1.39 -11.08 -5.78
CA LEU A 233 2.21 -10.59 -4.64
C LEU A 233 1.50 -10.10 -3.37
N LEU A 234 0.16 -10.17 -3.28
CA LEU A 234 -0.54 -9.98 -1.99
C LEU A 234 -0.93 -11.32 -1.38
N ARG A 235 0.08 -12.12 -1.08
CA ARG A 235 -0.02 -13.07 0.01
C ARG A 235 0.10 -12.21 1.28
N GLY A 236 -0.93 -12.25 2.14
CA GLY A 236 -0.96 -11.72 3.52
C GLY A 236 -0.65 -10.22 3.78
N GLN A 237 -1.19 -9.69 4.88
CA GLN A 237 -0.89 -8.33 5.37
C GLN A 237 0.25 -8.31 6.41
N GLY A 238 1.00 -9.42 6.53
CA GLY A 238 2.06 -9.57 7.53
C GLY A 238 3.41 -9.02 7.05
N LEU A 239 4.25 -8.56 7.99
CA LEU A 239 5.62 -8.11 7.70
C LEU A 239 6.45 -9.18 6.99
N LEU A 240 6.32 -10.45 7.41
CA LEU A 240 7.04 -11.57 6.82
C LEU A 240 6.67 -11.76 5.35
N ASP A 241 5.40 -11.56 5.02
CA ASP A 241 4.92 -11.72 3.65
C ASP A 241 5.47 -10.62 2.73
N LEU A 242 5.43 -9.37 3.20
CA LEU A 242 6.05 -8.25 2.49
C LEU A 242 7.56 -8.45 2.26
N THR A 243 8.27 -9.01 3.24
CA THR A 243 9.70 -9.33 3.09
C THR A 243 9.96 -10.44 2.07
N LEU A 244 9.11 -11.48 2.06
CA LEU A 244 9.24 -12.57 1.10
C LEU A 244 8.97 -12.08 -0.33
N THR A 245 7.90 -11.29 -0.49
CA THR A 245 7.56 -10.61 -1.73
C THR A 245 8.69 -9.72 -2.24
N PHE A 246 9.35 -8.95 -1.36
CA PHE A 246 10.50 -8.13 -1.72
C PHE A 246 11.68 -8.98 -2.23
N VAL A 247 11.98 -10.08 -1.55
CA VAL A 247 13.06 -10.98 -1.96
C VAL A 247 12.75 -11.64 -3.31
N GLU A 248 11.52 -12.13 -3.49
CA GLU A 248 11.07 -12.75 -4.75
C GLU A 248 11.16 -11.78 -5.92
N LEU A 249 10.62 -10.56 -5.76
CA LEU A 249 10.73 -9.51 -6.77
C LEU A 249 12.17 -9.11 -7.07
N SER A 250 13.04 -9.06 -6.06
CA SER A 250 14.45 -8.71 -6.24
C SER A 250 15.17 -9.75 -7.09
N PHE A 251 14.93 -11.04 -6.81
CA PHE A 251 15.49 -12.13 -7.62
C PHE A 251 14.89 -12.16 -9.02
N LEU A 252 13.58 -11.96 -9.16
CA LEU A 252 12.93 -11.87 -10.47
C LEU A 252 13.56 -10.75 -11.32
N ALA A 253 13.71 -9.55 -10.75
CA ALA A 253 14.35 -8.42 -11.41
C ALA A 253 15.81 -8.73 -11.80
N PHE A 254 16.57 -9.36 -10.90
CA PHE A 254 17.92 -9.81 -11.18
C PHE A 254 17.99 -10.78 -12.37
N PHE A 255 17.14 -11.81 -12.40
CA PHE A 255 17.10 -12.76 -13.50
C PHE A 255 16.62 -12.14 -14.81
N LEU A 256 15.67 -11.20 -14.78
CA LEU A 256 15.24 -10.46 -15.97
C LEU A 256 16.38 -9.61 -16.55
N LEU A 257 17.21 -8.99 -15.71
CA LEU A 257 18.37 -8.25 -16.19
C LEU A 257 19.47 -9.17 -16.74
N LEU A 258 19.62 -10.38 -16.18
CA LEU A 258 20.51 -11.41 -16.74
C LEU A 258 19.98 -11.91 -18.11
N ALA A 259 18.68 -12.15 -18.23
CA ALA A 259 18.04 -12.49 -19.49
C ALA A 259 18.20 -11.36 -20.52
N LYS A 260 18.14 -10.09 -20.08
CA LYS A 260 18.45 -8.94 -20.93
C LYS A 260 19.87 -8.98 -21.46
N TYR A 261 20.86 -9.36 -20.65
CA TYR A 261 22.24 -9.54 -21.15
C TYR A 261 22.30 -10.60 -22.26
N LEU A 262 21.68 -11.77 -22.06
CA LEU A 262 21.63 -12.83 -23.07
C LEU A 262 20.97 -12.35 -24.36
N PHE A 263 19.88 -11.58 -24.25
CA PHE A 263 19.22 -10.98 -25.41
C PHE A 263 20.14 -10.02 -26.18
N ILE A 264 20.88 -9.16 -25.48
CA ILE A 264 21.87 -8.26 -26.08
C ILE A 264 22.97 -9.06 -26.81
N VAL A 265 23.43 -10.16 -26.23
CA VAL A 265 24.45 -11.04 -26.84
C VAL A 265 23.92 -11.68 -28.13
N ILE A 266 22.71 -12.25 -28.11
CA ILE A 266 22.11 -12.92 -29.27
C ILE A 266 21.91 -11.92 -30.43
N ILE A 267 21.31 -10.77 -30.14
CA ILE A 267 21.06 -9.75 -31.17
C ILE A 267 22.38 -9.10 -31.60
N GLY A 268 23.33 -8.90 -30.69
CA GLY A 268 24.66 -8.39 -31.00
C GLY A 268 25.42 -9.29 -31.98
N GLY A 269 25.36 -10.60 -31.78
CA GLY A 269 25.93 -11.58 -32.71
C GLY A 269 25.29 -11.53 -34.10
N LEU A 270 23.95 -11.42 -34.17
CA LEU A 270 23.22 -11.34 -35.45
C LEU A 270 23.66 -10.14 -36.31
N TYR A 271 23.91 -8.99 -35.68
CA TYR A 271 24.34 -7.77 -36.36
C TYR A 271 25.87 -7.63 -36.48
N ARG A 272 26.66 -8.65 -36.05
CA ARG A 272 28.13 -8.62 -35.99
C ARG A 272 28.68 -7.45 -35.16
N LEU A 273 28.03 -7.17 -34.03
CA LEU A 273 28.33 -6.08 -33.09
C LEU A 273 28.91 -6.59 -31.76
N GLU A 274 29.59 -7.74 -31.78
CA GLU A 274 30.09 -8.44 -30.59
C GLU A 274 31.01 -7.58 -29.72
N GLU A 275 31.84 -6.73 -30.34
CA GLU A 275 32.77 -5.83 -29.64
C GLU A 275 32.05 -4.77 -28.77
N VAL A 276 30.82 -4.40 -29.13
CA VAL A 276 30.04 -3.37 -28.42
C VAL A 276 28.99 -3.95 -27.47
N VAL A 277 28.75 -5.27 -27.48
CA VAL A 277 27.76 -5.95 -26.61
C VAL A 277 28.04 -5.70 -25.13
N ASN A 278 29.29 -5.89 -24.70
CA ASN A 278 29.64 -5.78 -23.29
C ASN A 278 29.60 -4.31 -22.83
N LEU A 279 30.02 -3.39 -23.70
CA LEU A 279 29.91 -1.95 -23.47
C LEU A 279 28.45 -1.49 -23.38
N HIS A 280 27.59 -1.97 -24.28
CA HIS A 280 26.16 -1.70 -24.27
C HIS A 280 25.54 -2.14 -22.94
N PHE A 281 25.78 -3.39 -22.51
CA PHE A 281 25.26 -3.88 -21.24
C PHE A 281 25.78 -3.08 -20.04
N PHE A 282 27.08 -2.75 -20.02
CA PHE A 282 27.66 -1.93 -18.94
C PHE A 282 26.97 -0.56 -18.84
N LYS A 283 26.74 0.13 -19.97
CA LYS A 283 26.05 1.43 -20.01
C LYS A 283 24.58 1.32 -19.63
N VAL A 284 23.91 0.23 -19.98
CA VAL A 284 22.54 -0.07 -19.52
C VAL A 284 22.53 -0.21 -17.99
N MET A 285 23.46 -0.99 -17.41
CA MET A 285 23.53 -1.11 -15.95
C MET A 285 23.84 0.23 -15.27
N GLN A 286 24.82 0.98 -15.78
CA GLN A 286 25.25 2.27 -15.23
C GLN A 286 24.10 3.29 -15.23
N SER A 287 23.45 3.47 -16.38
CA SER A 287 22.31 4.40 -16.49
C SER A 287 21.13 3.99 -15.61
N SER A 288 20.81 2.69 -15.54
CA SER A 288 19.74 2.18 -14.68
C SER A 288 20.04 2.34 -13.19
N LEU A 289 21.25 2.05 -12.73
CA LEU A 289 21.63 2.26 -11.33
C LEU A 289 21.46 3.71 -10.90
N ILE A 290 21.95 4.66 -11.70
CA ILE A 290 21.83 6.09 -11.41
C ILE A 290 20.36 6.51 -11.36
N PHE A 291 19.58 6.15 -12.38
CA PHE A 291 18.17 6.53 -12.48
C PHE A 291 17.32 5.93 -11.34
N PHE A 292 17.42 4.63 -11.09
CA PHE A 292 16.59 3.98 -10.08
C PHE A 292 17.03 4.33 -8.65
N THR A 293 18.32 4.59 -8.41
CA THR A 293 18.77 5.09 -7.10
C THR A 293 18.25 6.49 -6.85
N GLY A 294 18.39 7.41 -7.82
CA GLY A 294 17.82 8.76 -7.73
C GLY A 294 16.30 8.74 -7.59
N GLY A 295 15.62 7.90 -8.37
CA GLY A 295 14.18 7.67 -8.29
C GLY A 295 13.74 7.15 -6.92
N THR A 296 14.51 6.23 -6.32
CA THR A 296 14.25 5.72 -4.96
C THR A 296 14.33 6.82 -3.93
N ILE A 297 15.35 7.69 -4.00
CA ILE A 297 15.49 8.83 -3.09
C ILE A 297 14.29 9.78 -3.26
N CYS A 298 13.94 10.16 -4.50
CA CYS A 298 12.82 11.05 -4.78
C CYS A 298 11.47 10.46 -4.32
N VAL A 299 11.19 9.20 -4.64
CA VAL A 299 9.94 8.54 -4.27
C VAL A 299 9.86 8.36 -2.75
N ALA A 300 10.97 7.97 -2.09
CA ALA A 300 11.00 7.82 -0.64
C ALA A 300 10.78 9.15 0.08
N THR A 301 11.38 10.25 -0.39
CA THR A 301 11.15 11.58 0.22
C THR A 301 9.72 12.05 0.01
N ILE A 302 9.15 11.89 -1.19
CA ILE A 302 7.74 12.24 -1.45
C ILE A 302 6.81 11.37 -0.59
N ALA A 303 7.07 10.07 -0.50
CA ALA A 303 6.28 9.15 0.32
C ALA A 303 6.34 9.47 1.81
N ALA A 304 7.48 9.95 2.32
CA ALA A 304 7.63 10.37 3.71
C ALA A 304 6.88 11.68 4.03
N ASN A 305 6.71 12.57 3.04
CA ASN A 305 6.07 13.87 3.22
C ASN A 305 4.57 13.89 2.83
N THR A 306 4.03 12.80 2.28
CA THR A 306 2.62 12.71 1.86
C THR A 306 1.83 11.81 2.79
N ALA A 307 0.54 12.11 2.99
CA ALA A 307 -0.33 11.29 3.81
C ALA A 307 -0.47 9.87 3.22
N ALA A 308 -0.66 8.88 4.10
CA ALA A 308 -0.80 7.48 3.69
C ALA A 308 -1.98 7.24 2.72
N THR A 309 -3.02 8.07 2.81
CA THR A 309 -4.25 8.00 2.01
C THR A 309 -4.17 8.72 0.66
N THR A 310 -3.08 9.46 0.38
CA THR A 310 -2.94 10.19 -0.88
C THR A 310 -2.66 9.22 -2.04
N THR A 311 -3.60 9.11 -2.98
CA THR A 311 -3.43 8.41 -4.25
C THR A 311 -2.59 9.27 -5.21
N TRP A 312 -1.58 8.66 -5.85
CA TRP A 312 -0.74 9.37 -6.81
C TRP A 312 -1.24 9.15 -8.25
N PRO A 313 -1.26 10.18 -9.11
CA PRO A 313 -1.61 10.00 -10.51
C PRO A 313 -0.56 9.11 -11.21
N SER A 314 -1.00 8.11 -11.96
CA SER A 314 -0.11 7.20 -12.71
C SER A 314 0.83 7.94 -13.68
N LEU A 315 0.39 9.07 -14.22
CA LEU A 315 1.17 9.91 -15.14
C LEU A 315 2.49 10.41 -14.54
N TRP A 316 2.53 10.66 -13.22
CA TRP A 316 3.74 11.14 -12.54
C TRP A 316 4.89 10.12 -12.56
N LEU A 317 4.58 8.83 -12.72
CA LEU A 317 5.59 7.77 -12.83
C LEU A 317 5.87 7.39 -14.28
N ILE A 318 4.84 7.36 -15.14
CA ILE A 318 4.98 6.96 -16.54
C ILE A 318 5.87 7.95 -17.31
N VAL A 319 5.68 9.26 -17.11
CA VAL A 319 6.46 10.30 -17.83
C VAL A 319 7.97 10.21 -17.56
N PRO A 320 8.47 10.23 -16.31
CA PRO A 320 9.91 10.13 -16.06
C PRO A 320 10.47 8.76 -16.46
N PHE A 321 9.68 7.68 -16.35
CA PHE A 321 10.12 6.35 -16.77
C PHE A 321 10.30 6.25 -18.29
N VAL A 322 9.31 6.69 -19.08
CA VAL A 322 9.42 6.73 -20.54
C VAL A 322 10.54 7.68 -20.97
N GLY A 323 10.63 8.86 -20.36
CA GLY A 323 11.69 9.83 -20.61
C GLY A 323 13.08 9.24 -20.38
N PHE A 324 13.27 8.48 -19.29
CA PHE A 324 14.53 7.78 -19.02
C PHE A 324 14.92 6.80 -20.13
N TYR A 325 14.00 5.96 -20.61
CA TYR A 325 14.32 4.99 -21.67
C TYR A 325 14.64 5.68 -23.01
N VAL A 326 13.95 6.78 -23.34
CA VAL A 326 14.24 7.58 -24.54
C VAL A 326 15.63 8.24 -24.44
N ILE A 327 15.94 8.87 -23.30
CA ILE A 327 17.26 9.46 -23.05
C ILE A 327 18.34 8.39 -23.08
N ARG A 328 18.10 7.21 -22.48
CA ARG A 328 19.04 6.09 -22.50
C ARG A 328 19.30 5.59 -23.93
N LEU A 329 18.26 5.46 -24.75
CA LEU A 329 18.39 5.08 -26.16
C LEU A 329 19.30 6.07 -26.91
N ALA A 330 19.04 7.37 -26.76
CA ALA A 330 19.85 8.42 -27.38
C ALA A 330 21.31 8.39 -26.90
N LEU A 331 21.52 8.20 -25.59
CA LEU A 331 22.85 8.09 -24.99
C LEU A 331 23.62 6.89 -25.55
N LEU A 332 22.98 5.72 -25.58
CA LEU A 332 23.59 4.51 -26.13
C LEU A 332 23.93 4.65 -27.61
N TYR A 333 23.06 5.29 -28.39
CA TYR A 333 23.33 5.60 -29.79
C TYR A 333 24.60 6.45 -29.94
N VAL A 334 24.71 7.56 -29.20
CA VAL A 334 25.89 8.45 -29.25
C VAL A 334 27.16 7.72 -28.83
N VAL A 335 27.11 6.97 -27.72
CA VAL A 335 28.28 6.28 -27.17
C VAL A 335 28.79 5.18 -28.10
N ILE A 336 27.90 4.39 -28.69
CA ILE A 336 28.28 3.27 -29.57
C ILE A 336 28.68 3.79 -30.96
N ALA A 337 27.99 4.79 -31.51
CA ALA A 337 28.32 5.38 -32.80
C ALA A 337 29.73 6.01 -32.79
N ASN A 338 30.14 6.61 -31.67
CA ASN A 338 31.48 7.18 -31.54
C ASN A 338 32.60 6.14 -31.42
N LYS A 339 32.28 4.88 -31.11
CA LYS A 339 33.27 3.81 -30.86
C LYS A 339 33.53 2.91 -32.05
N ALA A 340 32.57 2.78 -32.94
CA ALA A 340 32.62 1.74 -33.94
C ALA A 340 32.37 2.32 -35.33
N VAL A 341 33.16 1.88 -36.30
CA VAL A 341 33.02 2.21 -37.74
C VAL A 341 31.84 1.42 -38.31
N ILE A 342 30.67 1.55 -37.68
CA ILE A 342 29.44 0.85 -38.05
C ILE A 342 28.63 1.78 -38.94
N LYS A 343 27.99 1.21 -39.97
CA LYS A 343 26.96 1.92 -40.73
C LYS A 343 25.80 2.25 -39.80
N ASN A 344 25.54 3.54 -39.57
CA ASN A 344 24.51 4.07 -38.65
C ASN A 344 23.14 3.36 -38.73
N LEU A 345 22.74 2.89 -39.92
CA LEU A 345 21.48 2.17 -40.13
C LEU A 345 21.39 0.84 -39.34
N TYR A 346 22.46 0.05 -39.31
CA TYR A 346 22.49 -1.22 -38.59
C TYR A 346 22.48 -1.00 -37.08
N LEU A 347 23.20 0.03 -36.60
CA LEU A 347 23.21 0.41 -35.19
C LEU A 347 21.83 0.87 -34.71
N PHE A 348 21.13 1.66 -35.52
CA PHE A 348 19.77 2.11 -35.19
C PHE A 348 18.81 0.92 -35.10
N SER A 349 18.80 0.04 -36.11
CA SER A 349 17.96 -1.17 -36.12
C SER A 349 18.24 -2.07 -34.91
N TYR A 350 19.52 -2.28 -34.59
CA TYR A 350 19.97 -3.02 -33.41
C TYR A 350 19.42 -2.42 -32.11
N LEU A 351 19.59 -1.11 -31.89
CA LEU A 351 19.13 -0.43 -30.67
C LEU A 351 17.60 -0.46 -30.55
N CYS A 352 16.86 -0.30 -31.65
CA CYS A 352 15.41 -0.42 -31.62
C CYS A 352 14.96 -1.81 -31.18
N ILE A 353 15.58 -2.88 -31.68
CA ILE A 353 15.21 -4.24 -31.30
C ILE A 353 15.54 -4.51 -29.83
N VAL A 354 16.70 -4.05 -29.37
CA VAL A 354 17.20 -4.37 -28.03
C VAL A 354 16.57 -3.51 -26.93
N GLU A 355 16.26 -2.25 -27.21
CA GLU A 355 15.78 -1.29 -26.20
C GLU A 355 14.33 -0.85 -26.40
N LEU A 356 13.89 -0.62 -27.66
CA LEU A 356 12.54 -0.12 -27.94
C LEU A 356 11.48 -1.23 -27.86
N ILE A 357 11.75 -2.43 -28.38
CA ILE A 357 10.78 -3.54 -28.34
C ILE A 357 10.47 -3.98 -26.90
N PRO A 358 11.46 -4.22 -26.00
CA PRO A 358 11.15 -4.53 -24.61
C PRO A 358 10.41 -3.40 -23.88
N LEU A 359 10.68 -2.14 -24.25
CA LEU A 359 9.95 -0.99 -23.71
C LEU A 359 8.48 -0.98 -24.15
N THR A 360 8.19 -1.18 -25.45
CA THR A 360 6.81 -1.15 -25.95
C THR A 360 5.98 -2.30 -25.39
N ILE A 361 6.59 -3.47 -25.24
CA ILE A 361 5.99 -4.61 -24.54
C ILE A 361 5.73 -4.23 -23.07
N GLY A 362 6.73 -3.69 -22.37
CA GLY A 362 6.58 -3.27 -20.97
C GLY A 362 5.48 -2.24 -20.75
N VAL A 363 5.38 -1.22 -21.60
CA VAL A 363 4.32 -0.19 -21.54
C VAL A 363 2.94 -0.79 -21.79
N ARG A 364 2.81 -1.72 -22.76
CA ARG A 364 1.54 -2.42 -23.01
C ARG A 364 1.08 -3.32 -21.87
N PHE A 365 2.00 -3.83 -21.06
CA PHE A 365 1.65 -4.61 -19.87
C PHE A 365 1.36 -3.72 -18.65
N ALA A 366 1.74 -2.44 -18.71
CA ALA A 366 1.55 -1.48 -17.64
C ALA A 366 0.34 -0.55 -17.81
N LEU A 367 -0.16 -0.40 -19.05
CA LEU A 367 -1.44 0.23 -19.40
C LEU A 367 -2.52 -0.84 -19.53
#